data_AF-A0A3M6XRZ4-F1
#
_entry.id   AF-A0A3M6XRZ4-F1
#
_cell.length_a   1.000
_cell.length_b   1.000
_cell.length_c   1.000
_cell.angle_alpha   90.00
_cell.angle_beta   90.00
_cell.angle_gamma   90.00
#
_symmetry.space_group_name_H-M   'P 1'
#
loop_
_entity.id
_entity.type
_entity.pdbx_description
1 polymer ?
#
loop_
_entity_poly.entity_id
_entity_poly.type
_entity_poly.pdbx_seq_one_letter_code
_entity_poly.pdbx_strand_id
1 'polypeptide(L)'
;MSASEKQINSRYRKLSVTMHPDKRQPNPALNETVESINDAWVEIVKAYKALTDEEIRNNYIQYGNPDGKQSTSFGIALPSILVAEGSGKYVLVFYGALLGIGLPWLVGKWWYGMQKMTRERVLVTSAGNMFTEYRERMDDSDVVNAVSSALEYRDVLHGTKEHSGLGKLEKLLLQASEASTEDENSAMKPKDRKRLEDLDDPVRRKTFAMVWAYLTRLDLDDRTLEAEKYELAPTALQLNEAFLSICLAYGFTAPVLSSYRLSQSLVQAIPPTQRLPLMQLPHFTPSIIRDLEQKTTANNGSKDHMTIQSLMALPTEQRQALVQAAGLTNDRLKIAENVARQLPYLRVEKAFFKVQGEKFIIPSSLVQFVVKARFIPPGSTNVPPVTDEDLKDVDPAEGDIQAQKQEQEQHPVPLAHAPYLARERVPRWHIFLHDTRQGKIAVPPFTFSAFDKQSFELDS
;
A
#
# COMPACT_ATOMS: atom_id res chain seq x y z
N MET A 1 84.67 6.83 6.31
CA MET A 1 85.64 6.52 5.24
C MET A 1 85.24 7.34 4.02
N SER A 2 85.99 8.38 3.65
CA SER A 2 85.70 9.21 2.47
C SER A 2 86.42 8.62 1.25
N ALA A 3 85.71 8.45 0.14
CA ALA A 3 86.35 8.04 -1.12
C ALA A 3 87.21 9.20 -1.66
N SER A 4 88.42 8.89 -2.16
CA SER A 4 89.26 9.91 -2.81
C SER A 4 88.61 10.42 -4.10
N GLU A 5 88.88 11.68 -4.49
CA GLU A 5 88.40 12.25 -5.75
C GLU A 5 88.78 11.40 -6.98
N LYS A 6 89.99 10.80 -6.96
CA LYS A 6 90.43 9.87 -8.00
C LYS A 6 89.51 8.65 -8.13
N GLN A 7 89.02 8.12 -7.01
CA GLN A 7 88.08 6.98 -7.00
C GLN A 7 86.69 7.40 -7.45
N ILE A 8 86.21 8.58 -7.06
CA ILE A 8 84.91 9.14 -7.47
C ILE A 8 84.90 9.36 -8.98
N ASN A 9 85.93 10.02 -9.53
CA ASN A 9 86.09 10.27 -10.96
C ASN A 9 86.23 8.96 -11.76
N SER A 10 86.98 7.98 -11.23
CA SER A 10 87.10 6.67 -11.87
C SER A 10 85.77 5.92 -11.91
N ARG A 11 84.99 5.95 -10.81
CA ARG A 11 83.69 5.28 -10.73
C ARG A 11 82.66 5.95 -11.64
N TYR A 12 82.62 7.28 -11.66
CA TYR A 12 81.77 8.05 -12.57
C TYR A 12 82.09 7.75 -14.04
N ARG A 13 83.37 7.71 -14.43
CA ARG A 13 83.78 7.31 -15.79
C ARG A 13 83.35 5.89 -16.16
N LYS A 14 83.36 4.95 -15.21
CA LYS A 14 82.85 3.59 -15.46
C LYS A 14 81.33 3.60 -15.66
N LEU A 15 80.60 4.31 -14.79
CA LEU A 15 79.15 4.45 -14.88
C LEU A 15 78.71 5.22 -16.13
N SER A 16 79.47 6.22 -16.59
CA SER A 16 79.18 6.94 -17.84
C SER A 16 79.40 6.12 -19.10
N VAL A 17 80.14 5.02 -19.01
CA VAL A 17 80.28 4.09 -20.14
C VAL A 17 79.13 3.10 -20.17
N THR A 18 78.65 2.64 -19.02
CA THR A 18 77.64 1.58 -18.93
C THR A 18 76.19 2.09 -18.81
N MET A 19 75.98 3.24 -18.17
CA MET A 19 74.67 3.78 -17.80
C MET A 19 74.29 5.07 -18.55
N HIS A 20 75.06 5.48 -19.58
CA HIS A 20 74.72 6.65 -20.38
C HIS A 20 73.46 6.38 -21.22
N PRO A 21 72.52 7.34 -21.33
CA PRO A 21 71.25 7.15 -22.03
C PRO A 21 71.41 6.70 -23.48
N ASP A 22 72.40 7.25 -24.21
CA ASP A 22 72.68 6.83 -25.59
C ASP A 22 73.20 5.39 -25.76
N LYS A 23 73.71 4.77 -24.69
CA LYS A 23 74.34 3.43 -24.75
C LYS A 23 73.48 2.32 -24.20
N ARG A 24 72.41 2.66 -23.48
CA ARG A 24 71.53 1.71 -22.81
C ARG A 24 70.19 1.68 -23.54
N GLN A 25 69.80 0.50 -24.02
CA GLN A 25 68.48 0.30 -24.62
C GLN A 25 67.46 -0.10 -23.54
N PRO A 26 66.20 0.35 -23.63
CA PRO A 26 65.14 -0.04 -22.71
C PRO A 26 64.95 -1.56 -22.72
N ASN A 27 64.99 -2.20 -21.55
CA ASN A 27 64.74 -3.62 -21.42
C ASN A 27 63.26 -3.88 -21.07
N PRO A 28 62.45 -4.45 -21.98
CA PRO A 28 61.02 -4.68 -21.75
C PRO A 28 60.74 -5.66 -20.59
N ALA A 29 61.66 -6.58 -20.30
CA ALA A 29 61.51 -7.56 -19.21
C ALA A 29 61.64 -6.94 -17.80
N LEU A 30 62.18 -5.73 -17.70
CA LEU A 30 62.38 -4.99 -16.44
C LEU A 30 61.47 -3.76 -16.33
N ASN A 31 60.53 -3.58 -17.27
CA ASN A 31 59.67 -2.38 -17.39
C ASN A 31 60.47 -1.06 -17.44
N GLU A 32 61.68 -1.07 -18.00
CA GLU A 32 62.47 0.16 -18.18
C GLU A 32 61.96 0.94 -19.39
N THR A 33 61.53 2.18 -19.18
CA THR A 33 61.19 3.15 -20.25
C THR A 33 62.39 4.03 -20.58
N VAL A 34 62.38 4.69 -21.75
CA VAL A 34 63.42 5.68 -22.11
C VAL A 34 63.53 6.79 -21.06
N GLU A 35 62.39 7.20 -20.47
CA GLU A 35 62.30 8.18 -19.39
C GLU A 35 63.01 7.67 -18.12
N SER A 36 62.76 6.42 -17.71
CA SER A 36 63.41 5.81 -16.54
C SER A 36 64.94 5.72 -16.67
N ILE A 37 65.46 5.51 -17.88
CA ILE A 37 66.91 5.49 -18.15
C ILE A 37 67.50 6.90 -18.03
N ASN A 38 66.80 7.91 -18.53
CA ASN A 38 67.20 9.31 -18.40
C ASN A 38 67.19 9.76 -16.94
N ASP A 39 66.16 9.41 -16.18
CA ASP A 39 66.06 9.75 -14.75
C ASP A 39 67.18 9.11 -13.94
N ALA A 40 67.46 7.83 -14.16
CA ALA A 40 68.59 7.13 -13.52
C ALA A 40 69.94 7.78 -13.88
N TRP A 41 70.10 8.24 -15.12
CA TRP A 41 71.29 8.98 -15.52
C TRP A 41 71.41 10.34 -14.82
N VAL A 42 70.31 11.07 -14.71
CA VAL A 42 70.25 12.35 -13.99
C VAL A 42 70.63 12.16 -12.52
N GLU A 43 70.17 11.09 -11.88
CA GLU A 43 70.58 10.74 -10.51
C GLU A 43 72.08 10.46 -10.39
N ILE A 44 72.68 9.74 -11.34
CA ILE A 44 74.13 9.46 -11.35
C ILE A 44 74.91 10.78 -11.49
N VAL A 45 74.47 11.69 -12.36
CA VAL A 45 75.10 13.01 -12.53
C VAL A 45 74.94 13.86 -11.27
N LYS A 46 73.76 13.87 -10.65
CA LYS A 46 73.48 14.57 -9.39
C LYS A 46 74.34 14.02 -8.24
N ALA A 47 74.48 12.70 -8.13
CA ALA A 47 75.33 12.05 -7.14
C ALA A 47 76.81 12.39 -7.35
N TYR A 48 77.28 12.39 -8.60
CA TYR A 48 78.64 12.82 -8.92
C TYR A 48 78.89 14.29 -8.54
N LYS A 49 77.96 15.18 -8.87
CA LYS A 49 78.03 16.60 -8.52
C LYS A 49 78.02 16.81 -7.00
N ALA A 50 77.14 16.13 -6.26
CA ALA A 50 77.12 16.18 -4.80
C ALA A 50 78.43 15.67 -4.16
N LEU A 51 79.16 14.79 -4.83
CA LEU A 51 80.44 14.27 -4.36
C LEU A 51 81.66 15.09 -4.81
N THR A 52 81.54 15.97 -5.81
CA THR A 52 82.68 16.71 -6.38
C THR A 52 82.60 18.22 -6.18
N ASP A 53 81.40 18.76 -6.02
CA ASP A 53 81.15 20.19 -5.83
C ASP A 53 80.80 20.46 -4.36
N GLU A 54 81.52 21.37 -3.71
CA GLU A 54 81.32 21.71 -2.30
C GLU A 54 79.96 22.37 -2.03
N GLU A 55 79.43 23.15 -2.97
CA GLU A 55 78.14 23.83 -2.81
C GLU A 55 76.99 22.84 -2.88
N ILE A 56 77.02 21.95 -3.87
CA ILE A 56 76.00 20.90 -4.05
C ILE A 56 76.09 19.88 -2.91
N ARG A 57 77.29 19.58 -2.42
CA ARG A 57 77.48 18.75 -1.23
C ARG A 57 76.82 19.39 0.00
N ASN A 58 77.02 20.68 0.21
CA ASN A 58 76.39 21.41 1.32
C ASN A 58 74.86 21.42 1.19
N ASN A 59 74.32 21.60 -0.02
CA ASN A 59 72.88 21.49 -0.27
C ASN A 59 72.33 20.11 0.06
N TYR A 60 73.05 19.04 -0.31
CA TYR A 60 72.67 17.68 0.05
C TYR A 60 72.72 17.43 1.55
N ILE A 61 73.75 17.92 2.24
CA ILE A 61 73.88 17.79 3.71
C ILE A 61 72.76 18.56 4.42
N GLN A 62 72.43 19.77 3.92
CA GLN A 62 71.49 20.67 4.59
C GLN A 62 70.03 20.35 4.29
N TYR A 63 69.71 19.88 3.09
CA TYR A 63 68.33 19.69 2.62
C TYR A 63 68.00 18.25 2.20
N GLY A 64 68.97 17.32 2.25
CA GLY A 64 68.81 15.93 1.84
C GLY A 64 68.70 15.71 0.33
N ASN A 65 68.88 16.76 -0.48
CA ASN A 65 68.76 16.74 -1.94
C ASN A 65 69.84 17.65 -2.57
N PRO A 66 70.59 17.19 -3.60
CA PRO A 66 71.61 18.00 -4.26
C PRO A 66 71.09 19.32 -4.85
N ASP A 67 69.80 19.40 -5.18
CA ASP A 67 69.18 20.59 -5.78
C ASP A 67 68.72 21.63 -4.73
N GLY A 68 68.88 21.36 -3.42
CA GLY A 68 68.50 22.26 -2.33
C GLY A 68 67.08 22.06 -1.80
N LYS A 69 66.53 23.08 -1.12
CA LYS A 69 65.22 23.01 -0.41
C LYS A 69 64.06 22.83 -1.40
N GLN A 70 63.37 21.70 -1.34
CA GLN A 70 62.12 21.49 -2.06
C GLN A 70 60.92 21.99 -1.23
N SER A 71 60.11 22.90 -1.78
CA SER A 71 58.86 23.34 -1.14
C SER A 71 57.68 22.50 -1.62
N THR A 72 57.00 21.81 -0.71
CA THR A 72 55.73 21.11 -1.00
C THR A 72 54.56 22.10 -0.90
N SER A 73 53.83 22.32 -2.00
CA SER A 73 52.60 23.12 -2.02
C SER A 73 51.36 22.22 -1.93
N PHE A 74 50.50 22.44 -0.92
CA PHE A 74 49.19 21.78 -0.84
C PHE A 74 48.15 22.63 -1.58
N GLY A 75 47.63 22.11 -2.69
CA GLY A 75 46.53 22.72 -3.44
C GLY A 75 45.19 22.14 -3.03
N ILE A 76 44.16 22.99 -2.89
CA ILE A 76 42.77 22.55 -2.78
C ILE A 76 42.24 22.39 -4.21
N ALA A 77 41.66 21.23 -4.54
CA ALA A 77 41.16 20.90 -5.87
C ALA A 77 39.81 21.57 -6.21
N LEU A 78 39.62 22.84 -5.81
CA LEU A 78 38.44 23.63 -6.19
C LEU A 78 38.77 24.53 -7.38
N PRO A 79 37.86 24.68 -8.35
CA PRO A 79 38.06 25.59 -9.48
C PRO A 79 38.34 27.01 -8.97
N SER A 80 39.33 27.68 -9.57
CA SER A 80 39.68 29.06 -9.21
C SER A 80 38.49 30.01 -9.34
N ILE A 81 37.52 29.71 -10.21
CA ILE A 81 36.28 30.48 -10.39
C ILE A 81 35.45 30.58 -9.09
N LEU A 82 35.50 29.57 -8.22
CA LEU A 82 34.73 29.56 -6.95
C LEU A 82 35.45 30.35 -5.83
N VAL A 83 36.77 30.55 -5.96
CA VAL A 83 37.65 31.07 -4.89
C VAL A 83 38.38 32.38 -5.28
N ALA A 84 38.34 32.77 -6.56
CA ALA A 84 38.99 33.96 -7.08
C ALA A 84 38.42 35.26 -6.47
N GLU A 85 39.28 36.27 -6.36
CA GLU A 85 38.90 37.60 -5.87
C GLU A 85 37.75 38.18 -6.71
N GLY A 86 36.56 38.26 -6.11
CA GLY A 86 35.35 38.82 -6.72
C GLY A 86 34.14 37.87 -6.71
N SER A 87 34.31 36.59 -7.01
CA SER A 87 33.20 35.62 -7.08
C SER A 87 32.75 35.11 -5.71
N GLY A 88 33.66 35.08 -4.72
CA GLY A 88 33.38 34.59 -3.36
C GLY A 88 32.19 35.27 -2.68
N LYS A 89 31.96 36.58 -2.92
CA LYS A 89 30.80 37.31 -2.37
C LYS A 89 29.48 36.77 -2.92
N TYR A 90 29.41 36.48 -4.21
CA TYR A 90 28.22 35.92 -4.86
C TYR A 90 27.97 34.49 -4.43
N VAL A 91 29.02 33.67 -4.33
CA VAL A 91 28.93 32.29 -3.82
C VAL A 91 28.43 32.29 -2.37
N LEU A 92 28.94 33.19 -1.52
CA LEU A 92 28.49 33.32 -0.13
C LEU A 92 27.03 33.76 -0.02
N VAL A 93 26.60 34.73 -0.84
CA VAL A 93 25.19 35.16 -0.89
C VAL A 93 24.29 34.04 -1.39
N PHE A 94 24.68 33.31 -2.43
CA PHE A 94 23.93 32.17 -2.94
C PHE A 94 23.80 31.06 -1.88
N TYR A 95 24.91 30.69 -1.23
CA TYR A 95 24.91 29.71 -0.16
C TYR A 95 24.06 30.18 1.03
N GLY A 96 24.17 31.45 1.42
CA GLY A 96 23.37 32.08 2.47
C GLY A 96 21.88 32.08 2.13
N ALA A 97 21.50 32.35 0.87
CA ALA A 97 20.11 32.27 0.44
C ALA A 97 19.60 30.81 0.38
N LEU A 98 20.42 29.88 -0.10
CA LEU A 98 20.08 28.47 -0.21
C LEU A 98 19.86 27.84 1.18
N LEU A 99 20.73 28.12 2.14
CA LEU A 99 20.57 27.62 3.51
C LEU A 99 19.62 28.46 4.37
N GLY A 100 19.60 29.77 4.21
CA GLY A 100 18.78 30.67 5.03
C GLY A 100 17.32 30.74 4.60
N ILE A 101 17.02 30.50 3.31
CA ILE A 101 15.66 30.57 2.77
C ILE A 101 15.26 29.22 2.17
N GLY A 102 16.11 28.66 1.30
CA GLY A 102 15.80 27.41 0.59
C GLY A 102 15.54 26.24 1.53
N LEU A 103 16.44 26.01 2.49
CA LEU A 103 16.31 24.91 3.44
C LEU A 103 15.11 25.10 4.40
N PRO A 104 14.90 26.25 5.06
CA PRO A 104 13.71 26.48 5.88
C PRO A 104 12.41 26.35 5.09
N TRP A 105 12.37 26.80 3.83
CA TRP A 105 11.18 26.67 2.99
C TRP A 105 10.88 25.21 2.62
N LEU A 106 11.88 24.43 2.22
CA LEU A 106 11.72 23.01 1.89
C LEU A 106 11.29 22.20 3.13
N VAL A 107 11.99 22.40 4.25
CA VAL A 107 11.68 21.72 5.52
C VAL A 107 10.30 22.14 6.01
N GLY A 108 9.96 23.43 5.94
CA GLY A 108 8.63 23.92 6.30
C GLY A 108 7.52 23.31 5.43
N LYS A 109 7.69 23.33 4.10
CA LYS A 109 6.72 22.73 3.17
C LYS A 109 6.51 21.24 3.43
N TRP A 110 7.59 20.49 3.66
CA TRP A 110 7.52 19.07 3.98
C TRP A 110 6.86 18.82 5.34
N TRP A 111 7.28 19.54 6.38
CA TRP A 111 6.75 19.41 7.74
C TRP A 111 5.26 19.72 7.81
N TYR A 112 4.82 20.87 7.28
CA TYR A 112 3.41 21.24 7.28
C TYR A 112 2.58 20.34 6.36
N GLY A 113 3.17 19.75 5.32
CA GLY A 113 2.51 18.73 4.50
C GLY A 113 2.26 17.45 5.28
N MET A 114 3.29 16.95 5.99
CA MET A 114 3.21 15.75 6.82
C MET A 114 2.27 15.93 8.02
N GLN A 115 2.31 17.09 8.69
CA GLN A 115 1.48 17.36 9.87
C GLN A 115 -0.02 17.41 9.55
N LYS A 116 -0.40 17.71 8.31
CA LYS A 116 -1.80 17.75 7.88
C LYS A 116 -2.41 16.36 7.65
N MET A 117 -1.59 15.32 7.51
CA MET A 117 -2.01 13.97 7.17
C MET A 117 -1.88 13.02 8.37
N THR A 118 -2.83 12.11 8.54
CA THR A 118 -2.74 11.01 9.51
C THR A 118 -1.92 9.84 8.96
N ARG A 119 -1.69 8.82 9.80
CA ARG A 119 -1.03 7.57 9.39
C ARG A 119 -1.77 6.86 8.25
N GLU A 120 -3.10 6.98 8.23
CA GLU A 120 -4.02 6.42 7.25
C GLU A 120 -4.09 7.26 5.96
N ARG A 121 -3.23 8.28 5.82
CA ARG A 121 -3.15 9.19 4.66
C ARG A 121 -4.45 9.96 4.39
N VAL A 122 -5.14 10.36 5.47
CA VAL A 122 -6.30 11.27 5.41
C VAL A 122 -5.98 12.56 6.15
N LEU A 123 -6.72 13.63 5.86
CA LEU A 123 -6.54 14.92 6.54
C LEU A 123 -6.90 14.79 8.02
N VAL A 124 -6.09 15.39 8.89
CA VAL A 124 -6.36 15.42 10.35
C VAL A 124 -7.72 16.05 10.66
N THR A 125 -8.11 17.08 9.90
CA THR A 125 -9.42 17.73 10.02
C THR A 125 -10.57 16.79 9.64
N SER A 126 -10.39 15.97 8.61
CA SER A 126 -11.39 14.97 8.20
C SER A 126 -11.53 13.87 9.24
N ALA A 127 -10.42 13.39 9.80
CA ALA A 127 -10.45 12.46 10.92
C ALA A 127 -11.18 13.07 12.13
N GLY A 128 -10.98 14.35 12.42
CA GLY A 128 -11.71 15.11 13.43
C GLY A 128 -13.22 15.14 13.17
N ASN A 129 -13.64 15.51 11.95
CA ASN A 129 -15.05 15.53 11.56
C ASN A 129 -15.71 14.14 11.71
N MET A 130 -15.08 13.10 11.17
CA MET A 130 -15.59 11.73 11.29
C MET A 130 -15.67 11.29 12.76
N PHE A 131 -14.70 11.70 13.59
CA PHE A 131 -14.72 11.43 15.02
C PHE A 131 -15.88 12.13 15.74
N THR A 132 -16.26 13.36 15.35
CA THR A 132 -17.44 14.03 15.95
C THR A 132 -18.76 13.29 15.67
N GLU A 133 -18.83 12.57 14.56
CA GLU A 133 -19.98 11.75 14.15
C GLU A 133 -19.96 10.34 14.79
N TYR A 134 -18.82 9.91 15.34
CA TYR A 134 -18.67 8.60 15.96
C TYR A 134 -19.59 8.41 17.17
N ARG A 135 -20.22 7.24 17.27
CA ARG A 135 -21.06 6.82 18.40
C ARG A 135 -20.75 5.37 18.75
N GLU A 136 -20.99 4.96 19.99
CA GLU A 136 -20.76 3.58 20.44
C GLU A 136 -21.67 2.56 19.72
N ARG A 137 -22.87 3.00 19.35
CA ARG A 137 -23.85 2.24 18.58
C ARG A 137 -24.11 2.99 17.27
N MET A 138 -23.50 2.50 16.21
CA MET A 138 -23.70 2.98 14.85
C MET A 138 -24.30 1.85 14.02
N ASP A 139 -25.23 2.20 13.14
CA ASP A 139 -25.61 1.34 12.03
C ASP A 139 -24.83 1.67 10.76
N ASP A 140 -25.06 0.89 9.71
CA ASP A 140 -24.31 1.04 8.47
C ASP A 140 -24.54 2.42 7.80
N SER A 141 -25.70 3.06 8.00
CA SER A 141 -25.98 4.39 7.46
C SER A 141 -25.38 5.53 8.30
N ASP A 142 -25.24 5.34 9.61
CA ASP A 142 -24.46 6.24 10.46
C ASP A 142 -23.00 6.33 10.01
N VAL A 143 -22.42 5.20 9.58
CA VAL A 143 -21.05 5.18 9.03
C VAL A 143 -20.98 5.93 7.71
N VAL A 144 -21.97 5.81 6.82
CA VAL A 144 -22.03 6.59 5.57
C VAL A 144 -22.06 8.10 5.88
N ASN A 145 -22.84 8.53 6.87
CA ASN A 145 -22.89 9.93 7.32
C ASN A 145 -21.56 10.40 7.92
N ALA A 146 -20.90 9.56 8.73
CA ALA A 146 -19.60 9.91 9.28
C ALA A 146 -18.58 10.10 8.16
N VAL A 147 -18.49 9.12 7.24
CA VAL A 147 -17.55 9.14 6.12
C VAL A 147 -17.81 10.30 5.16
N SER A 148 -19.06 10.74 4.96
CA SER A 148 -19.38 11.88 4.09
C SER A 148 -18.96 13.24 4.66
N SER A 149 -18.61 13.33 5.96
CA SER A 149 -18.18 14.58 6.61
C SER A 149 -16.73 14.99 6.31
N ALA A 150 -15.98 14.15 5.59
CA ALA A 150 -14.58 14.37 5.26
C ALA A 150 -14.38 15.52 4.25
N LEU A 151 -13.24 16.20 4.33
CA LEU A 151 -12.92 17.35 3.49
C LEU A 151 -12.27 16.99 2.15
N GLU A 152 -11.77 15.77 1.99
CA GLU A 152 -11.14 15.27 0.75
C GLU A 152 -12.12 15.29 -0.44
N TYR A 153 -13.42 15.22 -0.18
CA TYR A 153 -14.42 15.37 -1.24
C TYR A 153 -14.46 16.77 -1.84
N ARG A 154 -13.95 17.80 -1.15
CA ARG A 154 -13.80 19.15 -1.73
C ARG A 154 -12.77 19.16 -2.85
N ASP A 155 -11.75 18.31 -2.80
CA ASP A 155 -10.78 18.18 -3.90
C ASP A 155 -11.44 17.57 -5.15
N VAL A 156 -12.42 16.67 -4.97
CA VAL A 156 -13.18 16.04 -6.07
C VAL A 156 -14.28 16.98 -6.59
N LEU A 157 -15.04 17.59 -5.68
CA LEU A 157 -16.22 18.41 -5.97
C LEU A 157 -15.95 19.92 -5.95
N HIS A 158 -14.75 20.37 -6.32
CA HIS A 158 -14.38 21.79 -6.24
C HIS A 158 -15.10 22.69 -7.27
N GLY A 159 -15.30 23.95 -6.91
CA GLY A 159 -15.71 25.01 -7.85
C GLY A 159 -17.16 24.87 -8.31
N THR A 160 -17.40 24.85 -9.62
CA THR A 160 -18.77 24.75 -10.18
C THR A 160 -19.44 23.42 -9.86
N LYS A 161 -18.66 22.38 -9.51
CA LYS A 161 -19.17 21.06 -9.15
C LYS A 161 -19.87 21.04 -7.80
N GLU A 162 -19.64 22.01 -6.91
CA GLU A 162 -20.23 22.00 -5.55
C GLU A 162 -21.76 22.03 -5.58
N HIS A 163 -22.33 22.87 -6.45
CA HIS A 163 -23.77 23.09 -6.55
C HIS A 163 -24.40 22.47 -7.81
N SER A 164 -23.59 22.15 -8.83
CA SER A 164 -24.11 21.63 -10.09
C SER A 164 -24.85 20.31 -9.88
N GLY A 165 -26.10 20.25 -10.35
CA GLY A 165 -26.92 19.04 -10.36
C GLY A 165 -27.40 18.53 -9.00
N LEU A 166 -27.13 19.24 -7.89
CA LEU A 166 -27.54 18.83 -6.54
C LEU A 166 -29.07 18.64 -6.43
N GLY A 167 -29.85 19.62 -6.87
CA GLY A 167 -31.32 19.52 -6.81
C GLY A 167 -31.90 18.41 -7.68
N LYS A 168 -31.25 18.07 -8.82
CA LYS A 168 -31.66 16.93 -9.66
C LYS A 168 -31.36 15.62 -8.95
N LEU A 169 -30.15 15.49 -8.39
CA LEU A 169 -29.69 14.32 -7.63
C LEU A 169 -30.61 14.04 -6.43
N GLU A 170 -30.89 15.05 -5.61
CA GLU A 170 -31.77 14.92 -4.45
C GLU A 170 -33.18 14.50 -4.86
N LYS A 171 -33.76 15.13 -5.89
CA LYS A 171 -35.08 14.76 -6.39
C LYS A 171 -35.14 13.32 -6.86
N LEU A 172 -34.17 12.87 -7.65
CA LEU A 172 -34.12 11.50 -8.15
C LEU A 172 -33.93 10.48 -7.01
N LEU A 173 -33.07 10.81 -6.04
CA LEU A 173 -32.80 9.96 -4.90
C LEU A 173 -34.03 9.82 -3.99
N LEU A 174 -34.73 10.93 -3.72
CA LEU A 174 -35.98 10.94 -2.97
C LEU A 174 -37.07 10.15 -3.70
N GLN A 175 -37.24 10.35 -5.01
CA GLN A 175 -38.18 9.58 -5.83
C GLN A 175 -37.88 8.08 -5.81
N ALA A 176 -36.62 7.67 -5.96
CA ALA A 176 -36.21 6.27 -5.87
C ALA A 176 -36.47 5.68 -4.47
N SER A 177 -36.31 6.50 -3.43
CA SER A 177 -36.59 6.11 -2.05
C SER A 177 -38.09 5.96 -1.77
N GLU A 178 -38.94 6.79 -2.38
CA GLU A 178 -40.41 6.77 -2.21
C GLU A 178 -41.11 5.71 -3.07
N ALA A 179 -40.56 5.40 -4.25
CA ALA A 179 -41.09 4.35 -5.14
C ALA A 179 -41.00 2.95 -4.49
N SER A 180 -40.13 2.79 -3.51
CA SER A 180 -39.96 1.56 -2.75
C SER A 180 -40.98 1.51 -1.62
N THR A 181 -42.06 0.75 -1.81
CA THR A 181 -43.24 0.68 -0.92
C THR A 181 -42.96 0.03 0.45
N GLU A 182 -41.78 -0.56 0.62
CA GLU A 182 -41.31 -1.15 1.87
C GLU A 182 -40.09 -0.35 2.36
N ASP A 183 -40.15 0.19 3.59
CA ASP A 183 -39.12 1.02 4.22
C ASP A 183 -37.70 0.40 4.18
N GLU A 184 -37.62 -0.91 4.02
CA GLU A 184 -36.38 -1.71 4.11
C GLU A 184 -35.66 -1.90 2.76
N ASN A 185 -36.35 -1.67 1.63
CA ASN A 185 -35.79 -1.71 0.27
C ASN A 185 -35.64 -0.32 -0.36
N SER A 186 -36.02 0.72 0.38
CA SER A 186 -35.80 2.11 0.00
C SER A 186 -34.31 2.40 -0.19
N ALA A 187 -33.99 3.15 -1.23
CA ALA A 187 -32.66 3.69 -1.50
C ALA A 187 -32.02 4.37 -0.27
N MET A 188 -32.84 4.98 0.59
CA MET A 188 -32.43 5.59 1.86
C MET A 188 -33.50 5.38 2.95
N LYS A 189 -33.08 5.11 4.19
CA LYS A 189 -33.99 5.02 5.33
C LYS A 189 -34.59 6.41 5.65
N PRO A 190 -35.77 6.50 6.29
CA PRO A 190 -36.38 7.79 6.67
C PRO A 190 -35.45 8.68 7.52
N LYS A 191 -34.67 8.07 8.42
CA LYS A 191 -33.66 8.77 9.22
C LYS A 191 -32.60 9.46 8.36
N ASP A 192 -32.20 8.82 7.26
CA ASP A 192 -31.14 9.32 6.38
C ASP A 192 -31.68 10.39 5.43
N ARG A 193 -32.97 10.33 5.06
CA ARG A 193 -33.64 11.42 4.31
C ARG A 193 -33.68 12.70 5.14
N LYS A 194 -34.12 12.60 6.39
CA LYS A 194 -34.11 13.75 7.31
C LYS A 194 -32.71 14.33 7.47
N ARG A 195 -31.68 13.49 7.59
CA ARG A 195 -30.28 13.95 7.64
C ARG A 195 -29.88 14.71 6.38
N LEU A 196 -30.23 14.21 5.20
CA LEU A 196 -29.93 14.88 3.94
C LEU A 196 -30.52 16.31 3.91
N GLU A 197 -31.74 16.48 4.42
CA GLU A 197 -32.40 17.78 4.55
C GLU A 197 -31.71 18.70 5.58
N ASP A 198 -31.28 18.13 6.71
CA ASP A 198 -30.64 18.85 7.84
C ASP A 198 -29.17 19.29 7.52
N LEU A 199 -28.54 18.83 6.44
CA LEU A 199 -27.12 19.08 6.15
C LEU A 199 -26.87 20.45 5.50
N ASP A 200 -26.47 21.49 6.22
CA ASP A 200 -26.30 22.84 5.63
C ASP A 200 -25.14 22.99 4.61
N ASP A 201 -24.03 22.25 4.77
CA ASP A 201 -22.88 22.37 3.87
C ASP A 201 -23.18 21.72 2.50
N PRO A 202 -23.22 22.49 1.40
CA PRO A 202 -23.60 21.99 0.08
C PRO A 202 -22.69 20.85 -0.41
N VAL A 203 -21.38 20.92 -0.12
CA VAL A 203 -20.44 19.87 -0.56
C VAL A 203 -20.69 18.57 0.18
N ARG A 204 -20.90 18.64 1.51
CA ARG A 204 -21.23 17.48 2.33
C ARG A 204 -22.58 16.90 1.93
N ARG A 205 -23.60 17.75 1.70
CA ARG A 205 -24.93 17.34 1.25
C ARG A 205 -24.85 16.60 -0.09
N LYS A 206 -24.16 17.18 -1.07
CA LYS A 206 -23.92 16.56 -2.39
C LYS A 206 -23.17 15.25 -2.26
N THR A 207 -22.10 15.21 -1.46
CA THR A 207 -21.32 13.99 -1.20
C THR A 207 -22.19 12.88 -0.63
N PHE A 208 -22.98 13.18 0.41
CA PHE A 208 -23.85 12.20 1.05
C PHE A 208 -24.88 11.64 0.07
N ALA A 209 -25.56 12.51 -0.70
CA ALA A 209 -26.50 12.08 -1.74
C ALA A 209 -25.80 11.24 -2.84
N MET A 210 -24.59 11.62 -3.24
CA MET A 210 -23.84 10.92 -4.28
C MET A 210 -23.37 9.54 -3.85
N VAL A 211 -22.91 9.38 -2.59
CA VAL A 211 -22.56 8.07 -2.03
C VAL A 211 -23.78 7.16 -2.02
N TRP A 212 -24.96 7.66 -1.63
CA TRP A 212 -26.19 6.87 -1.67
C TRP A 212 -26.63 6.53 -3.11
N ALA A 213 -26.51 7.46 -4.05
CA ALA A 213 -26.77 7.19 -5.45
C ALA A 213 -25.83 6.12 -6.02
N TYR A 214 -24.55 6.14 -5.63
CA TYR A 214 -23.56 5.11 -6.00
C TYR A 214 -23.94 3.74 -5.41
N LEU A 215 -24.20 3.68 -4.09
CA LEU A 215 -24.53 2.44 -3.39
C LEU A 215 -25.83 1.80 -3.93
N THR A 216 -26.79 2.61 -4.36
CA THR A 216 -28.08 2.12 -4.90
C THR A 216 -28.05 1.88 -6.40
N ARG A 217 -26.92 2.17 -7.07
CA ARG A 217 -26.77 2.14 -8.54
C ARG A 217 -27.84 2.97 -9.27
N LEU A 218 -28.24 4.09 -8.65
CA LEU A 218 -29.21 5.00 -9.24
C LEU A 218 -28.62 5.63 -10.51
N ASP A 219 -29.38 5.62 -11.60
CA ASP A 219 -29.03 6.32 -12.83
C ASP A 219 -29.43 7.80 -12.69
N LEU A 220 -28.47 8.69 -12.90
CA LEU A 220 -28.65 10.13 -12.76
C LEU A 220 -29.05 10.83 -14.06
N ASP A 221 -29.12 10.10 -15.19
CA ASP A 221 -29.44 10.64 -16.53
C ASP A 221 -28.59 11.87 -16.89
N ASP A 222 -27.37 11.95 -16.38
CA ASP A 222 -26.44 13.05 -16.60
C ASP A 222 -25.01 12.51 -16.56
N ARG A 223 -24.33 12.58 -17.71
CA ARG A 223 -22.97 12.09 -17.87
C ARG A 223 -21.98 12.74 -16.91
N THR A 224 -22.18 14.01 -16.55
CA THR A 224 -21.29 14.73 -15.63
C THR A 224 -21.45 14.25 -14.20
N LEU A 225 -22.69 14.11 -13.72
CA LEU A 225 -22.98 13.59 -12.38
C LEU A 225 -22.60 12.11 -12.26
N GLU A 226 -22.79 11.32 -13.32
CA GLU A 226 -22.33 9.93 -13.37
C GLU A 226 -20.82 9.82 -13.22
N ALA A 227 -20.05 10.67 -13.90
CA ALA A 227 -18.60 10.69 -13.76
C ALA A 227 -18.18 11.05 -12.32
N GLU A 228 -18.80 12.07 -11.72
CA GLU A 228 -18.56 12.46 -10.32
C GLU A 228 -18.91 11.34 -9.33
N LYS A 229 -20.02 10.61 -9.58
CA LYS A 229 -20.47 9.48 -8.76
C LYS A 229 -19.40 8.39 -8.63
N TYR A 230 -18.81 7.99 -9.76
CA TYR A 230 -17.78 6.95 -9.78
C TYR A 230 -16.40 7.45 -9.34
N GLU A 231 -16.09 8.75 -9.54
CA GLU A 231 -14.87 9.38 -9.04
C GLU A 231 -14.84 9.44 -7.49
N LEU A 232 -16.01 9.57 -6.86
CA LEU A 232 -16.14 9.72 -5.41
C LEU A 232 -15.97 8.40 -4.63
N ALA A 233 -16.30 7.26 -5.24
CA ALA A 233 -16.32 5.95 -4.57
C ALA A 233 -14.96 5.49 -4.01
N PRO A 234 -13.82 5.63 -4.72
CA PRO A 234 -12.50 5.32 -4.16
C PRO A 234 -12.13 6.19 -2.95
N THR A 235 -12.50 7.47 -2.96
CA THR A 235 -12.27 8.39 -1.84
C THR A 235 -13.11 7.98 -0.63
N ALA A 236 -14.39 7.63 -0.83
CA ALA A 236 -15.25 7.10 0.23
C ALA A 236 -14.70 5.81 0.85
N LEU A 237 -14.11 4.94 0.04
CA LEU A 237 -13.49 3.70 0.52
C LEU A 237 -12.25 3.98 1.38
N GLN A 238 -11.38 4.91 0.96
CA GLN A 238 -10.22 5.34 1.73
C GLN A 238 -10.63 5.96 3.08
N LEU A 239 -11.66 6.80 3.07
CA LEU A 239 -12.18 7.45 4.27
C LEU A 239 -12.83 6.45 5.23
N ASN A 240 -13.53 5.44 4.71
CA ASN A 240 -14.05 4.36 5.54
C ASN A 240 -12.93 3.51 6.18
N GLU A 241 -11.79 3.31 5.50
CA GLU A 241 -10.63 2.63 6.10
C GLU A 241 -9.99 3.46 7.23
N ALA A 242 -9.92 4.78 7.07
CA ALA A 242 -9.51 5.67 8.15
C ALA A 242 -10.53 5.66 9.32
N PHE A 243 -11.83 5.67 9.01
CA PHE A 243 -12.89 5.59 10.02
C PHE A 243 -12.89 4.26 10.77
N LEU A 244 -12.60 3.14 10.09
CA LEU A 244 -12.42 1.84 10.73
C LEU A 244 -11.31 1.89 11.78
N SER A 245 -10.20 2.59 11.49
CA SER A 245 -9.09 2.76 12.45
C SER A 245 -9.52 3.53 13.69
N ILE A 246 -10.38 4.55 13.54
CA ILE A 246 -11.02 5.24 14.66
C ILE A 246 -11.92 4.27 15.45
N CYS A 247 -12.79 3.51 14.77
CA CYS A 247 -13.68 2.56 15.42
C CYS A 247 -12.93 1.48 16.21
N LEU A 248 -11.81 0.99 15.67
CA LEU A 248 -10.96 -0.01 16.31
C LEU A 248 -10.23 0.52 17.54
N ALA A 249 -9.84 1.81 17.55
CA ALA A 249 -9.21 2.44 18.70
C ALA A 249 -10.14 2.47 19.93
N TYR A 250 -11.45 2.65 19.72
CA TYR A 250 -12.46 2.59 20.78
C TYR A 250 -12.97 1.17 21.06
N GLY A 251 -12.89 0.28 20.06
CA GLY A 251 -13.13 -1.15 20.22
C GLY A 251 -14.59 -1.54 20.40
N PHE A 252 -15.57 -0.69 20.05
CA PHE A 252 -16.98 -1.10 20.04
C PHE A 252 -17.29 -1.93 18.80
N THR A 253 -17.99 -3.06 18.98
CA THR A 253 -18.23 -4.03 17.91
C THR A 253 -19.17 -3.49 16.82
N ALA A 254 -20.21 -2.73 17.20
CA ALA A 254 -21.22 -2.27 16.24
C ALA A 254 -20.66 -1.31 15.17
N PRO A 255 -19.89 -0.24 15.52
CA PRO A 255 -19.25 0.62 14.51
C PRO A 255 -18.24 -0.12 13.63
N VAL A 256 -17.47 -1.04 14.20
CA VAL A 256 -16.47 -1.82 13.46
C VAL A 256 -17.14 -2.73 12.43
N LEU A 257 -18.18 -3.49 12.82
CA LEU A 257 -18.96 -4.30 11.89
C LEU A 257 -19.62 -3.45 10.80
N SER A 258 -20.18 -2.31 11.17
CA SER A 258 -20.85 -1.40 10.24
C SER A 258 -19.86 -0.81 9.22
N SER A 259 -18.65 -0.47 9.65
CA SER A 259 -17.59 -0.01 8.76
C SER A 259 -17.08 -1.12 7.82
N TYR A 260 -16.96 -2.37 8.30
CA TYR A 260 -16.67 -3.50 7.42
C TYR A 260 -17.76 -3.73 6.36
N ARG A 261 -19.03 -3.66 6.75
CA ARG A 261 -20.17 -3.77 5.81
C ARG A 261 -20.17 -2.63 4.80
N LEU A 262 -19.88 -1.40 5.24
CA LEU A 262 -19.76 -0.27 4.33
C LEU A 262 -18.59 -0.48 3.34
N SER A 263 -17.47 -1.05 3.79
CA SER A 263 -16.34 -1.40 2.90
C SER A 263 -16.78 -2.37 1.81
N GLN A 264 -17.51 -3.43 2.18
CA GLN A 264 -18.07 -4.40 1.23
C GLN A 264 -19.06 -3.74 0.26
N SER A 265 -19.91 -2.86 0.78
CA SER A 265 -20.96 -2.15 0.06
C SER A 265 -20.38 -1.15 -0.95
N LEU A 266 -19.35 -0.40 -0.56
CA LEU A 266 -18.64 0.52 -1.45
C LEU A 266 -17.89 -0.21 -2.56
N VAL A 267 -17.30 -1.38 -2.27
CA VAL A 267 -16.60 -2.19 -3.28
C VAL A 267 -17.59 -2.79 -4.28
N GLN A 268 -18.71 -3.35 -3.81
CA GLN A 268 -19.71 -4.00 -4.67
C GLN A 268 -20.75 -3.04 -5.26
N ALA A 269 -20.71 -1.76 -4.89
CA ALA A 269 -21.73 -0.76 -5.21
C ALA A 269 -23.15 -1.28 -4.93
N ILE A 270 -23.36 -1.73 -3.69
CA ILE A 270 -24.67 -2.18 -3.19
C ILE A 270 -25.00 -1.42 -1.90
N PRO A 271 -26.28 -1.20 -1.57
CA PRO A 271 -26.63 -0.58 -0.30
C PRO A 271 -26.15 -1.44 0.86
N PRO A 272 -25.74 -0.85 2.00
CA PRO A 272 -25.32 -1.59 3.17
C PRO A 272 -26.54 -2.15 3.93
N THR A 273 -27.33 -2.96 3.25
CA THR A 273 -28.47 -3.69 3.80
C THR A 273 -28.15 -5.18 3.74
N GLN A 274 -28.52 -5.92 4.78
CA GLN A 274 -28.27 -7.36 4.87
C GLN A 274 -29.12 -8.20 3.89
N ARG A 275 -29.89 -7.55 3.02
CA ARG A 275 -31.02 -8.14 2.29
C ARG A 275 -30.79 -8.36 0.80
N LEU A 276 -29.76 -7.74 0.21
CA LEU A 276 -29.52 -7.80 -1.25
C LEU A 276 -28.15 -8.40 -1.64
N PRO A 277 -27.73 -9.56 -1.09
CA PRO A 277 -26.44 -10.15 -1.42
C PRO A 277 -26.35 -10.59 -2.90
N LEU A 278 -27.46 -10.93 -3.55
CA LEU A 278 -27.50 -11.34 -4.95
C LEU A 278 -27.21 -10.20 -5.94
N MET A 279 -27.34 -8.95 -5.51
CA MET A 279 -27.05 -7.78 -6.33
C MET A 279 -25.55 -7.66 -6.67
N GLN A 280 -24.69 -8.42 -5.98
CA GLN A 280 -23.28 -8.60 -6.33
C GLN A 280 -23.08 -9.37 -7.65
N LEU A 281 -24.04 -10.20 -8.04
CA LEU A 281 -23.99 -10.93 -9.31
C LEU A 281 -24.41 -10.02 -10.47
N PRO A 282 -23.80 -10.20 -11.67
CA PRO A 282 -24.17 -9.40 -12.84
C PRO A 282 -25.63 -9.65 -13.25
N HIS A 283 -26.27 -8.61 -13.77
CA HIS A 283 -27.65 -8.62 -14.28
C HIS A 283 -28.77 -8.80 -13.24
N PHE A 284 -28.45 -8.97 -11.96
CA PHE A 284 -29.45 -8.96 -10.90
C PHE A 284 -29.84 -7.52 -10.54
N THR A 285 -31.13 -7.23 -10.58
CA THR A 285 -31.72 -5.95 -10.15
C THR A 285 -32.56 -6.16 -8.89
N PRO A 286 -32.83 -5.10 -8.10
CA PRO A 286 -33.69 -5.20 -6.93
C PRO A 286 -35.08 -5.78 -7.23
N SER A 287 -35.65 -5.47 -8.39
CA SER A 287 -36.95 -6.02 -8.83
C SER A 287 -36.89 -7.54 -9.05
N ILE A 288 -35.85 -8.03 -9.75
CA ILE A 288 -35.66 -9.46 -10.01
C ILE A 288 -35.45 -10.21 -8.70
N ILE A 289 -34.65 -9.67 -7.78
CA ILE A 289 -34.38 -10.29 -6.48
C ILE A 289 -35.67 -10.42 -5.67
N ARG A 290 -36.49 -9.35 -5.63
CA ARG A 290 -37.78 -9.36 -4.95
C ARG A 290 -38.72 -10.44 -5.51
N ASP A 291 -38.87 -10.50 -6.83
CA ASP A 291 -39.74 -11.49 -7.46
C ASP A 291 -39.27 -12.92 -7.18
N LEU A 292 -37.95 -13.13 -7.11
CA LEU A 292 -37.34 -14.41 -6.80
C LEU A 292 -37.60 -14.79 -5.33
N GLU A 293 -37.35 -13.88 -4.39
CA GLU A 293 -37.58 -14.11 -2.96
C GLU A 293 -39.05 -14.36 -2.65
N GLN A 294 -39.97 -13.63 -3.28
CA GLN A 294 -41.42 -13.86 -3.12
C GLN A 294 -41.82 -15.27 -3.57
N LYS A 295 -41.31 -15.74 -4.71
CA LYS A 295 -41.60 -17.08 -5.24
C LYS A 295 -40.97 -18.19 -4.41
N THR A 296 -39.83 -17.92 -3.78
CA THR A 296 -39.12 -18.92 -2.95
C THR A 296 -39.72 -19.00 -1.54
N THR A 297 -40.05 -17.86 -0.95
CA THR A 297 -40.73 -17.76 0.36
C THR A 297 -42.10 -18.42 0.31
N ALA A 298 -42.84 -18.29 -0.80
CA ALA A 298 -44.11 -18.96 -1.00
C ALA A 298 -44.01 -20.51 -0.96
N ASN A 299 -42.85 -21.06 -1.30
CA ASN A 299 -42.62 -22.51 -1.35
C ASN A 299 -41.99 -23.06 -0.06
N ASN A 300 -41.16 -22.30 0.64
CA ASN A 300 -40.33 -22.79 1.76
C ASN A 300 -40.61 -22.15 3.13
N GLY A 301 -41.49 -21.16 3.23
CA GLY A 301 -41.95 -20.57 4.51
C GLY A 301 -40.90 -19.80 5.33
N SER A 302 -39.62 -19.77 4.90
CA SER A 302 -38.58 -18.93 5.50
C SER A 302 -38.63 -17.52 4.93
N LYS A 303 -38.61 -16.52 5.80
CA LYS A 303 -38.53 -15.08 5.46
C LYS A 303 -37.08 -14.61 5.25
N ASP A 304 -36.10 -15.51 5.25
CA ASP A 304 -34.71 -15.13 5.11
C ASP A 304 -34.36 -14.79 3.65
N HIS A 305 -33.54 -13.75 3.49
CA HIS A 305 -33.07 -13.30 2.19
C HIS A 305 -32.18 -14.34 1.52
N MET A 306 -32.33 -14.48 0.21
CA MET A 306 -31.63 -15.52 -0.51
C MET A 306 -30.17 -15.11 -0.74
N THR A 307 -29.23 -15.89 -0.21
CA THR A 307 -27.80 -15.67 -0.41
C THR A 307 -27.31 -16.28 -1.73
N ILE A 308 -26.12 -15.87 -2.20
CA ILE A 308 -25.48 -16.47 -3.38
C ILE A 308 -25.27 -17.98 -3.18
N GLN A 309 -24.90 -18.40 -1.96
CA GLN A 309 -24.71 -19.82 -1.62
C GLN A 309 -26.03 -20.58 -1.71
N SER A 310 -27.12 -20.02 -1.17
CA SER A 310 -28.46 -20.60 -1.26
C SER A 310 -28.90 -20.78 -2.71
N LEU A 311 -28.74 -19.75 -3.54
CA LEU A 311 -29.07 -19.82 -4.97
C LEU A 311 -28.26 -20.90 -5.71
N MET A 312 -26.95 -20.97 -5.44
CA MET A 312 -26.06 -21.90 -6.12
C MET A 312 -26.22 -23.36 -5.62
N ALA A 313 -26.79 -23.56 -4.44
CA ALA A 313 -27.11 -24.87 -3.90
C ALA A 313 -28.37 -25.50 -4.52
N LEU A 314 -29.24 -24.70 -5.17
CA LEU A 314 -30.41 -25.21 -5.86
C LEU A 314 -30.01 -26.07 -7.08
N PRO A 315 -30.77 -27.13 -7.40
CA PRO A 315 -30.59 -27.88 -8.63
C PRO A 315 -30.69 -26.97 -9.86
N THR A 316 -29.88 -27.23 -10.88
CA THR A 316 -29.77 -26.36 -12.07
C THR A 316 -31.11 -26.09 -12.74
N GLU A 317 -31.98 -27.10 -12.87
CA GLU A 317 -33.30 -26.96 -13.48
C GLU A 317 -34.22 -26.03 -12.67
N GLN A 318 -34.27 -26.21 -11.35
CA GLN A 318 -35.07 -25.38 -10.46
C GLN A 318 -34.58 -23.94 -10.44
N ARG A 319 -33.25 -23.75 -10.38
CA ARG A 319 -32.62 -22.44 -10.43
C ARG A 319 -32.94 -21.69 -11.71
N GLN A 320 -32.83 -22.33 -12.87
CA GLN A 320 -33.17 -21.74 -14.16
C GLN A 320 -34.65 -21.35 -14.22
N ALA A 321 -35.56 -22.24 -13.80
CA ALA A 321 -37.00 -21.97 -13.80
C ALA A 321 -37.36 -20.78 -12.91
N LEU A 322 -36.81 -20.70 -11.70
CA LEU A 322 -37.05 -19.59 -10.76
C LEU A 322 -36.56 -18.25 -11.31
N VAL A 323 -35.34 -18.23 -11.83
CA VAL A 323 -34.69 -17.01 -12.34
C VAL A 323 -35.35 -16.52 -13.64
N GLN A 324 -35.73 -17.44 -14.54
CA GLN A 324 -36.52 -17.08 -15.72
C GLN A 324 -37.88 -16.51 -15.35
N ALA A 325 -38.56 -17.12 -14.38
CA ALA A 325 -39.84 -16.61 -13.90
C ALA A 325 -39.69 -15.20 -13.30
N ALA A 326 -38.53 -14.87 -12.71
CA ALA A 326 -38.22 -13.54 -12.19
C ALA A 326 -37.76 -12.53 -13.27
N GLY A 327 -37.73 -12.93 -14.55
CA GLY A 327 -37.49 -12.02 -15.68
C GLY A 327 -36.04 -11.98 -16.19
N LEU A 328 -35.15 -12.88 -15.74
CA LEU A 328 -33.78 -12.96 -16.24
C LEU A 328 -33.61 -14.12 -17.23
N THR A 329 -33.00 -13.85 -18.38
CA THR A 329 -32.75 -14.86 -19.41
C THR A 329 -31.66 -15.86 -19.01
N ASN A 330 -31.74 -17.09 -19.52
CA ASN A 330 -30.76 -18.14 -19.24
C ASN A 330 -29.32 -17.75 -19.58
N ASP A 331 -29.10 -16.99 -20.66
CA ASP A 331 -27.76 -16.60 -21.07
C ASP A 331 -27.13 -15.63 -20.07
N ARG A 332 -27.93 -14.69 -19.52
CA ARG A 332 -27.48 -13.78 -18.46
C ARG A 332 -27.26 -14.52 -17.14
N LEU A 333 -28.10 -15.50 -16.83
CA LEU A 333 -27.91 -16.37 -15.66
C LEU A 333 -26.59 -17.15 -15.75
N LYS A 334 -26.23 -17.71 -16.91
CA LYS A 334 -24.94 -18.40 -17.08
C LYS A 334 -23.75 -17.50 -16.75
N ILE A 335 -23.79 -16.23 -17.17
CA ILE A 335 -22.73 -15.26 -16.83
C ILE A 335 -22.67 -15.04 -15.31
N ALA A 336 -23.82 -14.88 -14.66
CA ALA A 336 -23.89 -14.73 -13.21
C ALA A 336 -23.39 -15.98 -12.46
N GLU A 337 -23.74 -17.17 -12.93
CA GLU A 337 -23.26 -18.44 -12.36
C GLU A 337 -21.75 -18.61 -12.51
N ASN A 338 -21.18 -18.20 -13.66
CA ASN A 338 -19.74 -18.22 -13.88
C ASN A 338 -19.01 -17.31 -12.89
N VAL A 339 -19.51 -16.09 -12.66
CA VAL A 339 -18.95 -15.19 -11.65
C VAL A 339 -19.12 -15.77 -10.25
N ALA A 340 -20.28 -16.33 -9.91
CA ALA A 340 -20.53 -16.92 -8.61
C ALA A 340 -19.55 -18.05 -8.27
N ARG A 341 -19.18 -18.88 -9.26
CA ARG A 341 -18.18 -19.97 -9.14
C ARG A 341 -16.75 -19.51 -8.95
N GLN A 342 -16.46 -18.22 -9.12
CA GLN A 342 -15.13 -17.64 -8.91
C GLN A 342 -15.03 -16.89 -7.57
N LEU A 343 -16.14 -16.73 -6.84
CA LEU A 343 -16.14 -15.98 -5.59
C LEU A 343 -15.45 -16.77 -4.48
N PRO A 344 -14.48 -16.17 -3.74
CA PRO A 344 -13.79 -16.84 -2.65
C PRO A 344 -14.70 -16.93 -1.41
N TYR A 345 -15.41 -18.04 -1.27
CA TYR A 345 -16.21 -18.32 -0.07
C TYR A 345 -15.41 -19.10 0.97
N LEU A 346 -15.03 -18.40 2.04
CA LEU A 346 -14.24 -18.96 3.15
C LEU A 346 -15.14 -19.81 4.05
N ARG A 347 -14.83 -21.10 4.16
CA ARG A 347 -15.47 -22.03 5.10
C ARG A 347 -14.47 -22.43 6.18
N VAL A 348 -14.79 -22.11 7.42
CA VAL A 348 -14.01 -22.54 8.59
C VAL A 348 -14.35 -24.00 8.90
N GLU A 349 -13.34 -24.86 8.91
CA GLU A 349 -13.51 -26.29 9.22
C GLU A 349 -13.20 -26.56 10.70
N LYS A 350 -12.16 -25.92 11.23
CA LYS A 350 -11.79 -26.05 12.64
C LYS A 350 -11.18 -24.76 13.18
N ALA A 351 -11.64 -24.33 14.33
CA ALA A 351 -11.05 -23.22 15.07
C ALA A 351 -10.79 -23.66 16.51
N PHE A 352 -9.58 -23.44 17.00
CA PHE A 352 -9.20 -23.84 18.36
C PHE A 352 -8.09 -22.95 18.92
N PHE A 353 -8.04 -22.89 20.24
CA PHE A 353 -6.95 -22.24 20.96
C PHE A 353 -5.87 -23.27 21.26
N LYS A 354 -4.60 -22.87 21.11
CA LYS A 354 -3.45 -23.66 21.53
C LYS A 354 -2.40 -22.78 22.22
N VAL A 355 -1.58 -23.42 23.03
CA VAL A 355 -0.37 -22.82 23.58
C VAL A 355 0.79 -23.65 23.05
N GLN A 356 1.77 -22.99 22.43
CA GLN A 356 2.89 -23.71 21.80
C GLN A 356 3.65 -24.51 22.86
N GLY A 357 3.88 -25.80 22.61
CA GLY A 357 4.58 -26.71 23.52
C GLY A 357 3.77 -27.25 24.70
N GLU A 358 2.53 -26.78 24.91
CA GLU A 358 1.68 -27.18 26.04
C GLU A 358 0.37 -27.82 25.56
N LYS A 359 -0.05 -28.91 26.21
CA LYS A 359 -1.29 -29.62 25.85
C LYS A 359 -2.55 -28.88 26.31
N PHE A 360 -2.45 -28.09 27.38
CA PHE A 360 -3.58 -27.39 27.99
C PHE A 360 -3.36 -25.88 27.96
N ILE A 361 -4.46 -25.13 27.96
CA ILE A 361 -4.39 -23.66 28.04
C ILE A 361 -4.11 -23.27 29.49
N ILE A 362 -2.89 -22.78 29.74
CA ILE A 362 -2.45 -22.35 31.06
C ILE A 362 -2.85 -20.87 31.26
N PRO A 363 -3.38 -20.47 32.42
CA PRO A 363 -3.63 -19.06 32.73
C PRO A 363 -2.38 -18.21 32.55
N SER A 364 -2.55 -16.99 32.02
CA SER A 364 -1.45 -16.04 31.75
C SER A 364 -0.38 -16.52 30.76
N SER A 365 -0.66 -17.56 29.96
CA SER A 365 0.18 -17.98 28.84
C SER A 365 -0.16 -17.20 27.55
N LEU A 366 0.77 -17.21 26.59
CA LEU A 366 0.52 -16.69 25.25
C LEU A 366 -0.26 -17.73 24.44
N VAL A 367 -1.55 -17.45 24.25
CA VAL A 367 -2.46 -18.34 23.52
C VAL A 367 -2.53 -17.93 22.06
N GLN A 368 -2.40 -18.90 21.17
CA GLN A 368 -2.63 -18.74 19.73
C GLN A 368 -4.06 -19.18 19.38
N PHE A 369 -4.76 -18.40 18.57
CA PHE A 369 -6.04 -18.78 18.00
C PHE A 369 -5.82 -19.27 16.57
N VAL A 370 -5.91 -20.59 16.38
CA VAL A 370 -5.67 -21.26 15.10
C VAL A 370 -7.01 -21.46 14.39
N VAL A 371 -7.11 -20.92 13.18
CA VAL A 371 -8.28 -21.08 12.30
C VAL A 371 -7.84 -21.85 11.05
N LYS A 372 -8.32 -23.07 10.90
CA LYS A 372 -8.17 -23.89 9.69
C LYS A 372 -9.42 -23.71 8.84
N ALA A 373 -9.24 -23.12 7.67
CA ALA A 373 -10.31 -22.78 6.75
C ALA A 373 -9.89 -23.09 5.30
N ARG A 374 -10.88 -23.25 4.43
CA ARG A 374 -10.68 -23.47 3.00
C ARG A 374 -11.64 -22.62 2.18
N PHE A 375 -11.26 -22.32 0.93
CA PHE A 375 -12.14 -21.68 -0.02
C PHE A 375 -12.92 -22.70 -0.82
N ILE A 376 -14.24 -22.58 -0.83
CA ILE A 376 -15.13 -23.41 -1.64
C ILE A 376 -16.05 -22.46 -2.41
N PRO A 377 -15.74 -22.14 -3.67
CA PRO A 377 -16.59 -21.26 -4.44
C PRO A 377 -18.04 -21.78 -4.52
N PRO A 378 -19.06 -20.89 -4.43
CA PRO A 378 -20.46 -21.27 -4.54
C PRO A 378 -20.76 -22.06 -5.82
N GLY A 379 -21.43 -23.21 -5.67
CA GLY A 379 -21.78 -24.09 -6.80
C GLY A 379 -20.66 -25.03 -7.23
N SER A 380 -19.59 -25.16 -6.44
CA SER A 380 -18.54 -26.16 -6.67
C SER A 380 -19.07 -27.59 -6.52
N THR A 381 -18.78 -28.43 -7.50
CA THR A 381 -19.01 -29.88 -7.46
C THR A 381 -17.71 -30.61 -7.15
N ASN A 382 -17.77 -31.76 -6.46
CA ASN A 382 -16.60 -32.61 -6.13
C ASN A 382 -15.55 -31.95 -5.22
N VAL A 383 -15.99 -31.27 -4.17
CA VAL A 383 -15.08 -30.71 -3.16
C VAL A 383 -14.32 -31.85 -2.45
N PRO A 384 -12.97 -31.82 -2.39
CA PRO A 384 -12.19 -32.84 -1.71
C PRO A 384 -12.60 -32.99 -0.23
N PRO A 385 -12.64 -34.23 0.31
CA PRO A 385 -12.91 -34.45 1.72
C PRO A 385 -11.77 -33.87 2.57
N VAL A 386 -12.11 -33.37 3.76
CA VAL A 386 -11.12 -32.86 4.71
C VAL A 386 -10.45 -34.04 5.39
N THR A 387 -9.11 -34.07 5.40
CA THR A 387 -8.35 -35.06 6.17
C THR A 387 -8.01 -34.52 7.55
N ASP A 388 -7.93 -35.41 8.54
CA ASP A 388 -7.60 -35.02 9.92
C ASP A 388 -6.18 -34.43 10.06
N GLU A 389 -5.30 -34.70 9.11
CA GLU A 389 -3.94 -34.16 9.07
C GLU A 389 -3.94 -32.66 8.71
N ASP A 390 -4.79 -32.23 7.78
CA ASP A 390 -4.94 -30.82 7.41
C ASP A 390 -5.47 -29.95 8.56
N LEU A 391 -6.17 -30.57 9.53
CA LEU A 391 -6.77 -29.89 10.67
C LEU A 391 -5.86 -29.81 11.90
N LYS A 392 -4.66 -30.38 11.83
CA LYS A 392 -3.66 -30.30 12.89
C LYS A 392 -2.74 -29.10 12.65
N ASP A 393 -2.22 -28.56 13.73
CA ASP A 393 -1.24 -27.48 13.70
C ASP A 393 -0.08 -27.88 14.62
N VAL A 394 0.82 -28.70 14.06
CA VAL A 394 1.91 -29.33 14.79
C VAL A 394 2.99 -28.29 15.06
N ASP A 395 3.37 -28.15 16.33
CA ASP A 395 4.44 -27.25 16.72
C ASP A 395 5.80 -27.79 16.23
N PRO A 396 6.72 -26.91 15.80
CA PRO A 396 8.09 -27.31 15.50
C PRO A 396 8.76 -27.88 16.76
N ALA A 397 9.72 -28.78 16.56
CA ALA A 397 10.48 -29.36 17.66
C ALA A 397 11.18 -28.28 18.49
N GLU A 398 11.23 -28.47 19.81
CA GLU A 398 11.83 -27.51 20.73
C GLU A 398 13.31 -27.26 20.38
N GLY A 399 13.67 -25.99 20.13
CA GLY A 399 15.02 -25.60 19.71
C GLY A 399 15.25 -25.51 18.19
N ASP A 400 14.27 -25.87 17.35
CA ASP A 400 14.37 -25.73 15.89
C ASP A 400 14.03 -24.29 15.43
N ILE A 401 15.01 -23.40 15.58
CA ILE A 401 14.92 -22.00 15.16
C ILE A 401 14.76 -21.87 13.64
N GLN A 402 15.20 -22.86 12.85
CA GLN A 402 15.07 -22.84 11.40
C GLN A 402 13.62 -23.12 10.98
N ALA A 403 12.98 -24.14 11.56
CA ALA A 403 11.56 -24.42 11.31
C ALA A 403 10.65 -23.26 11.76
N GLN A 404 11.00 -22.55 12.84
CA GLN A 404 10.27 -21.35 13.27
C GLN A 404 10.39 -20.15 12.32
N LYS A 405 11.45 -20.11 11.51
CA LYS A 405 11.72 -19.02 10.56
C LYS A 405 11.29 -19.36 9.12
N GLN A 406 10.83 -20.58 8.88
CA GLN A 406 10.40 -20.97 7.55
C GLN A 406 9.09 -20.25 7.22
N GLU A 407 9.18 -19.23 6.36
CA GLU A 407 8.00 -18.54 5.85
C GLU A 407 7.17 -19.52 5.04
N GLN A 408 5.89 -19.66 5.42
CA GLN A 408 4.94 -20.46 4.66
C GLN A 408 4.75 -19.86 3.26
N GLU A 409 4.59 -20.73 2.26
CA GLU A 409 4.28 -20.28 0.90
C GLU A 409 2.99 -19.47 0.89
N GLN A 410 3.04 -18.27 0.33
CA GLN A 410 1.89 -17.37 0.29
C GLN A 410 1.30 -17.35 -1.11
N HIS A 411 0.10 -17.90 -1.25
CA HIS A 411 -0.69 -17.82 -2.47
C HIS A 411 -1.66 -16.63 -2.39
N PRO A 412 -1.54 -15.64 -3.28
CA PRO A 412 -2.48 -14.53 -3.34
C PRO A 412 -3.81 -15.00 -3.93
N VAL A 413 -4.88 -14.33 -3.53
CA VAL A 413 -6.22 -14.53 -4.09
C VAL A 413 -6.44 -13.69 -5.36
N PRO A 414 -7.35 -14.11 -6.25
CA PRO A 414 -7.74 -13.30 -7.39
C PRO A 414 -8.36 -11.97 -6.94
N LEU A 415 -8.31 -10.98 -7.83
CA LEU A 415 -8.90 -9.66 -7.60
C LEU A 415 -10.41 -9.76 -7.41
N ALA A 416 -10.97 -8.81 -6.64
CA ALA A 416 -12.40 -8.74 -6.42
C ALA A 416 -13.13 -8.42 -7.73
N HIS A 417 -14.18 -9.19 -8.05
CA HIS A 417 -15.11 -8.83 -9.13
C HIS A 417 -15.98 -7.65 -8.67
N ALA A 418 -15.56 -6.43 -9.03
CA ALA A 418 -16.18 -5.18 -8.60
C ALA A 418 -16.26 -4.18 -9.76
N PRO A 419 -17.13 -4.40 -10.77
CA PRO A 419 -17.13 -3.63 -12.02
C PRO A 419 -17.52 -2.15 -11.86
N TYR A 420 -18.16 -1.78 -10.76
CA TYR A 420 -18.60 -0.40 -10.49
C TYR A 420 -17.54 0.44 -9.76
N LEU A 421 -16.54 -0.19 -9.14
CA LEU A 421 -15.47 0.51 -8.46
C LEU A 421 -14.40 0.90 -9.48
N ALA A 422 -14.05 2.19 -9.54
CA ALA A 422 -13.06 2.71 -10.49
C ALA A 422 -11.62 2.19 -10.29
N ARG A 423 -11.35 1.42 -9.23
CA ARG A 423 -10.03 0.85 -8.91
C ARG A 423 -10.15 -0.63 -8.64
N GLU A 424 -9.17 -1.39 -9.11
CA GLU A 424 -9.02 -2.80 -8.74
C GLU A 424 -8.68 -2.93 -7.25
N ARG A 425 -9.21 -3.98 -6.62
CA ARG A 425 -9.01 -4.24 -5.19
C ARG A 425 -8.73 -5.72 -4.94
N VAL A 426 -7.67 -5.96 -4.18
CA VAL A 426 -7.37 -7.29 -3.63
C VAL A 426 -8.30 -7.53 -2.44
N PRO A 427 -9.05 -8.65 -2.41
CA PRO A 427 -9.85 -9.03 -1.24
C PRO A 427 -8.97 -9.16 0.02
N ARG A 428 -9.50 -8.72 1.16
CA ARG A 428 -8.84 -8.84 2.46
C ARG A 428 -9.80 -9.49 3.45
N TRP A 429 -9.27 -10.29 4.35
CA TRP A 429 -10.01 -10.93 5.43
C TRP A 429 -9.54 -10.36 6.76
N HIS A 430 -10.50 -10.20 7.67
CA HIS A 430 -10.26 -9.70 9.01
C HIS A 430 -10.82 -10.71 10.01
N ILE A 431 -9.95 -11.28 10.84
CA ILE A 431 -10.37 -12.14 11.96
C ILE A 431 -10.14 -11.38 13.25
N PHE A 432 -11.19 -11.21 14.04
CA PHE A 432 -11.14 -10.60 15.36
C PHE A 432 -12.05 -11.36 16.32
N LEU A 433 -11.82 -11.18 17.62
CA LEU A 433 -12.67 -11.75 18.67
C LEU A 433 -13.38 -10.62 19.40
N HIS A 434 -14.67 -10.81 19.68
CA HIS A 434 -15.45 -9.83 20.43
C HIS A 434 -16.25 -10.49 21.55
N ASP A 435 -16.44 -9.75 22.64
CA ASP A 435 -17.32 -10.14 23.74
C ASP A 435 -18.75 -9.68 23.43
N THR A 436 -19.68 -10.63 23.34
CA THR A 436 -21.10 -10.35 23.09
C THR A 436 -21.77 -9.66 24.28
N ARG A 437 -21.29 -9.86 25.51
CA ARG A 437 -21.89 -9.26 26.72
C ARG A 437 -21.57 -7.78 26.82
N GLN A 438 -20.33 -7.40 26.51
CA GLN A 438 -19.86 -6.02 26.57
C GLN A 438 -20.06 -5.26 25.26
N GLY A 439 -20.26 -5.96 24.14
CA GLY A 439 -20.34 -5.35 22.82
C GLY A 439 -19.01 -4.71 22.38
N LYS A 440 -17.89 -5.27 22.86
CA LYS A 440 -16.54 -4.77 22.59
C LYS A 440 -15.65 -5.84 21.97
N ILE A 441 -14.68 -5.38 21.20
CA ILE A 441 -13.61 -6.19 20.64
C ILE A 441 -12.65 -6.56 21.77
N ALA A 442 -12.43 -7.87 21.93
CA ALA A 442 -11.51 -8.43 22.91
C ALA A 442 -10.10 -8.56 22.33
N VAL A 443 -10.00 -9.00 21.07
CA VAL A 443 -8.73 -9.10 20.33
C VAL A 443 -8.87 -8.33 19.03
N PRO A 444 -7.99 -7.32 18.77
CA PRO A 444 -7.99 -6.55 17.53
C PRO A 444 -7.91 -7.43 16.27
N PRO A 445 -8.38 -6.94 15.12
CA PRO A 445 -8.40 -7.72 13.90
C PRO A 445 -7.00 -8.04 13.37
N PHE A 446 -6.76 -9.32 13.09
CA PHE A 446 -5.70 -9.78 12.24
C PHE A 446 -6.16 -9.73 10.79
N THR A 447 -5.44 -8.97 9.96
CA THR A 447 -5.76 -8.75 8.55
C THR A 447 -4.79 -9.51 7.66
N PHE A 448 -5.31 -10.30 6.73
CA PHE A 448 -4.51 -11.08 5.78
C PHE A 448 -5.16 -11.09 4.40
N SER A 449 -4.37 -11.40 3.38
CA SER A 449 -4.78 -11.43 1.97
C SER A 449 -4.13 -12.56 1.16
N ALA A 450 -3.36 -13.43 1.82
CA ALA A 450 -2.69 -14.57 1.22
C ALA A 450 -2.89 -15.82 2.10
N PHE A 451 -2.75 -16.99 1.49
CA PHE A 451 -3.05 -18.28 2.09
C PHE A 451 -1.99 -19.33 1.77
N ASP A 452 -1.87 -20.33 2.64
CA ASP A 452 -0.84 -21.38 2.55
C ASP A 452 -1.03 -22.34 1.36
N LYS A 453 -2.24 -22.40 0.81
CA LYS A 453 -2.59 -23.26 -0.34
C LYS A 453 -3.39 -22.45 -1.37
N GLN A 454 -3.28 -22.82 -2.63
CA GLN A 454 -4.11 -22.28 -3.70
C GLN A 454 -5.60 -22.56 -3.45
N SER A 455 -6.46 -21.65 -3.91
CA SER A 455 -7.90 -21.85 -3.85
C SER A 455 -8.33 -23.05 -4.69
N PHE A 456 -9.41 -23.71 -4.30
CA PHE A 456 -10.03 -24.76 -5.10
C PHE A 456 -10.46 -24.18 -6.45
N GLU A 457 -9.78 -24.57 -7.52
CA GLU A 457 -10.20 -24.30 -8.89
C GLU A 457 -11.15 -25.41 -9.33
N LEU A 458 -12.32 -25.02 -9.83
CA LEU A 458 -13.18 -25.95 -10.56
C LEU A 458 -12.45 -26.29 -11.86
N ASP A 459 -12.05 -27.55 -12.01
CA ASP A 459 -11.50 -28.07 -13.27
C ASP A 459 -12.32 -27.55 -14.46
N SER A 460 -11.60 -27.05 -15.46
CA SER A 460 -12.09 -26.31 -16.64
C SER A 460 -13.09 -27.08 -17.47
#